data_AF-A0A2M7D932-F1
#
_entry.id   AF-A0A2M7D932-F1
#
_cell.length_a   1.000
_cell.length_b   1.000
_cell.length_c   1.000
_cell.angle_alpha   90.00
_cell.angle_beta   90.00
_cell.angle_gamma   90.00
#
_symmetry.space_group_name_H-M   'P 1'
#
loop_
_entity.id
_entity.type
_entity.pdbx_description
1 polymer ?
#
loop_
_entity_poly.entity_id
_entity_poly.type
_entity_poly.pdbx_seq_one_letter_code
_entity_poly.pdbx_strand_id
1 'polypeptide(L)'
;MHFKIMIDFSPIIKNILAVIGGLTIIITFFEVLFRIVPQFGNLKAKFWGYLARKWKYRRLEKLAIASDVENAVNEVVLDLRSELPAGWIGKATIDWVDKDIKIDDLKDEETILRIRPLENQDENLISGIYFFFAKYLFPAVKDIVPINVRKASALHISRRAIRDKKPFLTQKFESGILEASIKEDVSILGYIDKYEEIDAKGFFTGAFLREIHEIACRSKFKELRNKIEEEIKSVLKHIGEFAKNIYNRTNPDWKWSRKGPATSYAFLLVAQPFHGGTDPYVNRIREHLKQGVERIYIMGVNQEKGFVKRVVSDVSKIPQCRLVEVFDLNRDYRGDRKGICALFEKGTFEGEAENKIESFFDNVPKEGE
;
A
#
# COMPACT_ATOMS: atom_id res chain seq x y z
N MET A 1 -24.43 54.01 -34.84
CA MET A 1 -23.12 54.10 -35.53
C MET A 1 -22.33 52.83 -35.17
N HIS A 2 -22.46 51.76 -35.96
CA HIS A 2 -21.77 50.48 -35.71
C HIS A 2 -20.51 50.40 -36.58
N PHE A 3 -19.34 50.55 -35.97
CA PHE A 3 -18.05 50.31 -36.63
C PHE A 3 -17.86 48.79 -36.80
N LYS A 4 -18.13 48.28 -38.01
CA LYS A 4 -17.83 46.91 -38.39
C LYS A 4 -16.38 46.87 -38.87
N ILE A 5 -15.44 46.63 -37.97
CA ILE A 5 -14.03 46.43 -38.31
C ILE A 5 -13.92 45.04 -38.95
N MET A 6 -13.91 45.02 -40.29
CA MET A 6 -13.72 43.81 -41.08
C MET A 6 -12.22 43.58 -41.22
N ILE A 7 -11.63 42.85 -40.25
CA ILE A 7 -10.24 42.41 -40.33
C ILE A 7 -10.19 41.25 -41.33
N ASP A 8 -9.88 41.54 -42.59
CA ASP A 8 -9.72 40.51 -43.60
C ASP A 8 -8.33 39.89 -43.47
N PHE A 9 -8.25 38.79 -42.73
CA PHE A 9 -7.02 38.04 -42.56
C PHE A 9 -6.56 37.47 -43.91
N SER A 10 -5.27 37.61 -44.20
CA SER A 10 -4.69 37.05 -45.43
C SER A 10 -4.96 35.54 -45.53
N PRO A 11 -5.04 34.97 -46.75
CA PRO A 11 -5.28 33.54 -46.95
C PRO A 11 -4.30 32.64 -46.17
N ILE A 12 -3.08 33.13 -45.97
CA ILE A 12 -2.03 32.47 -45.19
C ILE A 12 -2.43 32.38 -43.71
N ILE A 13 -2.98 33.45 -43.13
CA ILE A 13 -3.42 33.46 -41.73
C ILE A 13 -4.66 32.57 -41.53
N LYS A 14 -5.59 32.55 -42.49
CA LYS A 14 -6.76 31.66 -42.46
C LYS A 14 -6.34 30.18 -42.48
N ASN A 15 -5.35 29.82 -43.31
CA ASN A 15 -4.80 28.46 -43.36
C ASN A 15 -4.05 28.09 -42.07
N ILE A 16 -3.27 29.01 -41.50
CA ILE A 16 -2.59 28.78 -40.21
C ILE A 16 -3.61 28.54 -39.09
N LEU A 17 -4.67 29.36 -39.01
CA LEU A 17 -5.74 29.21 -38.02
C LEU A 17 -6.50 27.88 -38.20
N ALA A 18 -6.78 27.46 -39.43
CA ALA A 18 -7.43 26.19 -39.71
C ALA A 18 -6.57 24.99 -39.26
N VAL A 19 -5.25 25.04 -39.48
CA VAL A 19 -4.31 24.01 -39.03
C VAL A 19 -4.20 23.97 -37.50
N ILE A 20 -4.15 25.13 -36.84
CA ILE A 20 -4.14 25.22 -35.37
C ILE A 20 -5.45 24.70 -34.77
N GLY A 21 -6.59 25.03 -35.39
CA GLY A 21 -7.91 24.53 -35.00
C GLY A 21 -8.01 23.00 -35.12
N GLY A 22 -7.54 22.42 -36.23
CA GLY A 22 -7.49 20.98 -36.40
C GLY A 22 -6.61 20.28 -35.36
N LEU A 23 -5.44 20.85 -35.07
CA LEU A 23 -4.52 20.33 -34.04
C LEU A 23 -5.13 20.38 -32.63
N THR A 24 -5.83 21.46 -32.29
CA THR A 24 -6.49 21.60 -30.97
C THR A 24 -7.61 20.59 -30.79
N ILE A 25 -8.41 20.33 -31.83
CA ILE A 25 -9.46 19.30 -31.82
C ILE A 25 -8.85 17.90 -31.61
N ILE A 26 -7.74 17.59 -32.28
CA ILE A 26 -7.06 16.29 -32.12
C ILE A 26 -6.52 16.14 -30.70
N ILE A 27 -5.88 17.18 -30.14
CA ILE A 27 -5.35 17.15 -28.77
C ILE A 27 -6.49 16.95 -27.76
N THR A 28 -7.58 17.72 -27.87
CA THR A 28 -8.74 17.57 -26.97
C THR A 28 -9.42 16.22 -27.12
N PHE A 29 -9.50 15.67 -28.34
CA PHE A 29 -9.99 14.31 -28.55
C PHE A 29 -9.15 13.27 -27.80
N PHE A 30 -7.81 13.35 -27.89
CA PHE A 30 -6.94 12.43 -27.16
C PHE A 30 -7.02 12.63 -25.64
N GLU A 31 -7.15 13.86 -25.14
CA GLU A 31 -7.37 14.11 -23.71
C GLU A 31 -8.68 13.47 -23.20
N VAL A 32 -9.76 13.63 -23.96
CA VAL A 32 -11.06 13.00 -23.65
C VAL A 32 -10.95 11.48 -23.74
N LEU A 33 -10.31 10.95 -24.78
CA LEU A 33 -10.11 9.51 -24.96
C LEU A 33 -9.32 8.89 -23.80
N PHE A 34 -8.23 9.54 -23.37
CA PHE A 34 -7.44 9.09 -22.22
C PHE A 34 -8.17 9.24 -20.89
N ARG A 35 -9.12 10.17 -20.79
CA ARG A 35 -9.98 10.31 -19.61
C ARG A 35 -11.02 9.19 -19.52
N ILE A 36 -11.53 8.73 -20.66
CA ILE A 36 -12.54 7.66 -20.73
C ILE A 36 -11.92 6.28 -20.55
N VAL A 37 -10.71 6.05 -21.09
CA VAL A 37 -10.08 4.72 -21.07
C VAL A 37 -8.77 4.75 -20.27
N PRO A 38 -8.82 4.51 -18.94
CA PRO A 38 -7.66 4.55 -18.06
C PRO A 38 -6.61 3.47 -18.38
N GLN A 39 -6.98 2.43 -19.11
CA GLN A 39 -6.09 1.32 -19.51
C GLN A 39 -5.01 1.75 -20.52
N PHE A 40 -5.15 2.92 -21.15
CA PHE A 40 -4.17 3.47 -22.09
C PHE A 40 -3.06 4.32 -21.45
N GLY A 41 -2.84 4.23 -20.12
CA GLY A 41 -1.77 4.98 -19.44
C GLY A 41 -0.39 4.85 -20.12
N ASN A 42 -0.04 3.65 -20.60
CA ASN A 42 1.19 3.39 -21.36
C ASN A 42 1.18 4.01 -22.77
N LEU A 43 0.01 4.14 -23.41
CA LEU A 43 -0.13 4.76 -24.73
C LEU A 43 -0.06 6.29 -24.63
N LYS A 44 -0.64 6.86 -23.56
CA LYS A 44 -0.56 8.28 -23.22
C LYS A 44 0.90 8.70 -23.02
N ALA A 45 1.67 7.96 -22.23
CA ALA A 45 3.09 8.19 -22.03
C ALA A 45 3.89 8.14 -23.36
N LYS A 46 3.68 7.11 -24.19
CA LYS A 46 4.34 6.97 -25.49
C LYS A 46 3.95 8.08 -26.48
N PHE A 47 2.68 8.48 -26.51
CA PHE A 47 2.16 9.54 -27.37
C PHE A 47 2.76 10.91 -27.01
N TRP A 48 2.72 11.27 -25.73
CA TRP A 48 3.34 12.51 -25.25
C TRP A 48 4.86 12.48 -25.39
N GLY A 49 5.52 11.36 -25.12
CA GLY A 49 6.96 11.20 -25.33
C GLY A 49 7.39 11.29 -26.80
N TYR A 50 6.54 10.88 -27.74
CA TYR A 50 6.76 11.09 -29.18
C TYR A 50 6.59 12.56 -29.57
N LEU A 51 5.50 13.20 -29.13
CA LEU A 51 5.24 14.63 -29.38
C LEU A 51 6.32 15.54 -28.76
N ALA A 52 6.75 15.24 -27.53
CA ALA A 52 7.80 15.98 -26.83
C ALA A 52 9.14 15.93 -27.58
N ARG A 53 9.57 14.73 -28.03
CA ARG A 53 10.79 14.56 -28.82
C ARG A 53 10.72 15.27 -30.17
N LYS A 54 9.56 15.26 -30.83
CA LYS A 54 9.37 15.89 -32.15
C LYS A 54 9.31 17.41 -32.07
N TRP A 55 8.71 17.98 -31.02
CA TRP A 55 8.43 19.42 -30.93
C TRP A 55 9.30 20.19 -29.93
N LYS A 56 10.24 19.54 -29.22
CA LYS A 56 11.13 20.13 -28.19
C LYS A 56 10.38 20.98 -27.15
N TYR A 57 9.12 20.65 -26.89
CA TYR A 57 8.26 21.44 -26.01
C TYR A 57 8.41 20.93 -24.58
N ARG A 58 9.12 21.70 -23.74
CA ARG A 58 9.40 21.37 -22.32
C ARG A 58 8.15 20.99 -21.51
N ARG A 59 6.97 21.54 -21.87
CA ARG A 59 5.70 21.20 -21.19
C ARG A 59 5.24 19.76 -21.46
N LEU A 60 5.37 19.27 -22.69
CA LEU A 60 4.96 17.90 -23.04
C LEU A 60 5.90 16.85 -22.46
N GLU A 61 7.18 17.21 -22.38
CA GLU A 61 8.22 16.40 -21.77
C GLU A 61 7.99 16.24 -20.26
N LYS A 62 7.64 17.32 -19.55
CA LYS A 62 7.17 17.27 -18.16
C LYS A 62 5.97 16.33 -18.00
N LEU A 63 4.95 16.48 -18.84
CA LEU A 63 3.75 15.63 -18.77
C LEU A 63 4.06 14.14 -18.98
N ALA A 64 4.97 13.81 -19.91
CA ALA A 64 5.40 12.43 -20.13
C ALA A 64 6.07 11.85 -18.88
N ILE A 65 6.97 12.61 -18.24
CA ILE A 65 7.66 12.19 -17.01
C ILE A 65 6.70 11.99 -15.85
N ALA A 66 5.78 12.94 -15.62
CA ALA A 66 4.78 12.78 -14.58
C ALA A 66 3.94 11.53 -14.82
N SER A 67 3.52 11.31 -16.07
CA SER A 67 2.76 10.11 -16.41
C SER A 67 3.57 8.84 -16.16
N ASP A 68 4.86 8.82 -16.48
CA ASP A 68 5.72 7.65 -16.26
C ASP A 68 5.93 7.36 -14.77
N VAL A 69 6.22 8.39 -13.96
CA VAL A 69 6.34 8.25 -12.51
C VAL A 69 4.99 7.88 -11.89
N GLU A 70 3.89 8.50 -12.31
CA GLU A 70 2.54 8.20 -11.82
C GLU A 70 2.16 6.76 -12.13
N ASN A 71 2.40 6.29 -13.35
CA ASN A 71 2.13 4.91 -13.75
C ASN A 71 2.97 3.94 -12.90
N ALA A 72 4.27 4.21 -12.73
CA ALA A 72 5.14 3.33 -11.96
C ALA A 72 4.78 3.32 -10.46
N VAL A 73 4.41 4.46 -9.88
CA VAL A 73 3.90 4.53 -8.51
C VAL A 73 2.57 3.79 -8.40
N ASN A 74 1.64 4.00 -9.33
CA ASN A 74 0.35 3.31 -9.32
C ASN A 74 0.48 1.79 -9.49
N GLU A 75 1.41 1.30 -10.31
CA GLU A 75 1.72 -0.14 -10.42
C GLU A 75 2.17 -0.72 -9.08
N VAL A 76 3.04 0.00 -8.36
CA VAL A 76 3.49 -0.38 -7.02
C VAL A 76 2.34 -0.35 -6.01
N VAL A 77 1.49 0.68 -6.09
CA VAL A 77 0.36 0.89 -5.18
C VAL A 77 -0.71 -0.16 -5.36
N LEU A 78 -1.00 -0.58 -6.60
CA LEU A 78 -2.00 -1.60 -6.90
C LEU A 78 -1.66 -2.93 -6.20
N ASP A 79 -0.39 -3.34 -6.24
CA ASP A 79 0.06 -4.57 -5.57
C ASP A 79 -0.01 -4.44 -4.04
N LEU A 80 0.38 -3.29 -3.49
CA LEU A 80 0.35 -3.07 -2.05
C LEU A 80 -1.06 -2.85 -1.49
N ARG A 81 -2.00 -2.42 -2.33
CA ARG A 81 -3.38 -2.16 -1.94
C ARG A 81 -4.10 -3.42 -1.47
N SER A 82 -3.75 -4.59 -2.00
CA SER A 82 -4.33 -5.86 -1.54
C SER A 82 -3.77 -6.31 -0.18
N GLU A 83 -2.62 -5.76 0.26
CA GLU A 83 -2.02 -6.08 1.55
C GLU A 83 -2.45 -5.14 2.69
N LEU A 84 -2.78 -3.90 2.35
CA LEU A 84 -3.10 -2.85 3.32
C LEU A 84 -4.61 -2.75 3.58
N PRO A 85 -5.04 -2.24 4.75
CA PRO A 85 -6.46 -2.10 5.02
C PRO A 85 -7.16 -1.20 3.99
N ALA A 86 -8.41 -1.54 3.68
CA ALA A 86 -9.22 -0.77 2.75
C ALA A 86 -9.29 0.72 3.15
N GLY A 87 -9.12 1.60 2.16
CA GLY A 87 -9.13 3.05 2.36
C GLY A 87 -7.82 3.65 2.86
N TRP A 88 -6.78 2.86 3.16
CA TRP A 88 -5.48 3.42 3.52
C TRP A 88 -4.77 4.12 2.36
N ILE A 89 -4.83 3.49 1.19
CA ILE A 89 -4.13 3.97 0.00
C ILE A 89 -5.11 4.09 -1.17
N GLY A 90 -5.20 5.30 -1.71
CA GLY A 90 -5.93 5.62 -2.94
C GLY A 90 -5.04 5.56 -4.19
N LYS A 91 -5.58 5.99 -5.33
CA LYS A 91 -4.78 6.14 -6.56
C LYS A 91 -3.80 7.31 -6.39
N ALA A 92 -2.55 7.11 -6.79
CA ALA A 92 -1.60 8.22 -6.89
C ALA A 92 -1.94 9.07 -8.11
N THR A 93 -2.12 10.38 -7.90
CA THR A 93 -2.15 11.39 -8.96
C THR A 93 -0.92 12.27 -8.79
N ILE A 94 -0.15 12.48 -9.87
CA ILE A 94 1.04 13.33 -9.82
C ILE A 94 0.82 14.58 -10.65
N ASP A 95 0.67 15.71 -9.96
CA ASP A 95 0.57 17.01 -10.62
C ASP A 95 1.91 17.74 -10.68
N TRP A 96 2.21 18.31 -11.85
CA TRP A 96 3.32 19.24 -12.01
C TRP A 96 2.93 20.62 -11.51
N VAL A 97 3.72 21.15 -10.58
CA VAL A 97 3.50 22.50 -10.09
C VAL A 97 4.64 23.42 -10.52
N ASP A 98 4.30 24.44 -11.30
CA ASP A 98 5.24 25.46 -11.79
C ASP A 98 5.42 26.64 -10.80
N LYS A 99 4.70 26.68 -9.67
CA LYS A 99 4.77 27.73 -8.62
C LYS A 99 4.68 27.15 -7.20
N ASP A 100 5.05 27.91 -6.19
CA ASP A 100 4.85 27.52 -4.79
C ASP A 100 3.35 27.46 -4.46
N ILE A 101 2.75 26.27 -4.60
CA ILE A 101 1.41 25.97 -4.08
C ILE A 101 1.50 25.79 -2.57
N LYS A 102 0.56 26.40 -1.84
CA LYS A 102 0.39 26.15 -0.41
C LYS A 102 -0.28 24.79 -0.24
N ILE A 103 0.16 24.04 0.77
CA ILE A 103 -0.34 22.68 1.10
C ILE A 103 -1.88 22.64 1.21
N ASP A 104 -2.52 23.77 1.50
CA ASP A 104 -3.96 23.93 1.68
C ASP A 104 -4.80 23.93 0.37
N ASP A 105 -4.18 24.05 -0.82
CA ASP A 105 -4.90 24.01 -2.12
C ASP A 105 -5.12 22.57 -2.65
N LEU A 106 -4.70 21.56 -1.89
CA LEU A 106 -4.75 20.15 -2.27
C LEU A 106 -6.07 19.52 -1.85
N LYS A 107 -6.73 18.79 -2.77
CA LYS A 107 -7.83 17.90 -2.38
C LYS A 107 -7.27 16.75 -1.55
N ASP A 108 -8.04 16.30 -0.54
CA ASP A 108 -7.64 15.31 0.48
C ASP A 108 -7.13 13.96 -0.07
N GLU A 109 -7.35 13.68 -1.37
CA GLU A 109 -6.93 12.43 -2.02
C GLU A 109 -5.73 12.56 -2.98
N GLU A 110 -5.25 13.77 -3.28
CA GLU A 110 -4.21 14.02 -4.31
C GLU A 110 -2.83 14.25 -3.66
N THR A 111 -1.77 13.68 -4.23
CA THR A 111 -0.38 13.88 -3.78
C THR A 111 0.49 14.50 -4.84
N ILE A 112 0.70 15.80 -4.69
CA ILE A 112 1.67 16.52 -5.51
C ILE A 112 3.07 16.08 -5.14
N LEU A 113 3.71 15.35 -6.06
CA LEU A 113 5.13 15.05 -5.99
C LEU A 113 5.89 16.07 -6.84
N ARG A 114 6.77 16.88 -6.21
CA ARG A 114 7.61 17.84 -6.93
C ARG A 114 8.73 17.08 -7.66
N ILE A 115 8.56 16.88 -8.97
CA ILE A 115 9.51 16.19 -9.85
C ILE A 115 10.65 17.15 -10.25
N ARG A 116 11.91 16.70 -10.09
CA ARG A 116 13.13 17.41 -10.52
C ARG A 116 13.38 17.24 -12.04
N PRO A 117 14.28 18.02 -12.67
CA PRO A 117 14.52 17.98 -14.12
C PRO A 117 14.86 16.60 -14.69
N LEU A 118 14.76 16.49 -16.03
CA LEU A 118 14.86 15.29 -16.84
C LEU A 118 16.01 14.33 -16.55
N GLU A 119 17.17 14.88 -16.19
CA GLU A 119 18.41 14.13 -15.97
C GLU A 119 18.31 13.15 -14.80
N ASN A 120 17.29 13.29 -13.95
CA ASN A 120 17.13 12.53 -12.71
C ASN A 120 15.83 11.71 -12.64
N GLN A 121 15.39 11.09 -13.76
CA GLN A 121 14.18 10.23 -13.79
C GLN A 121 14.16 9.16 -12.70
N ASP A 122 15.28 8.47 -12.51
CA ASP A 122 15.42 7.45 -11.48
C ASP A 122 15.21 8.04 -10.08
N GLU A 123 15.72 9.24 -9.81
CA GLU A 123 15.55 9.91 -8.51
C GLU A 123 14.11 10.39 -8.31
N ASN A 124 13.48 10.85 -9.39
CA ASN A 124 12.08 11.25 -9.38
C ASN A 124 11.18 10.06 -9.07
N LEU A 125 11.46 8.89 -9.67
CA LEU A 125 10.73 7.67 -9.38
C LEU A 125 10.98 7.18 -7.94
N ILE A 126 12.23 7.13 -7.51
CA ILE A 126 12.62 6.75 -6.13
C ILE A 126 11.93 7.66 -5.10
N SER A 127 12.00 8.98 -5.31
CA SER A 127 11.35 9.97 -4.45
C SER A 127 9.84 9.85 -4.53
N GLY A 128 9.31 9.58 -5.74
CA GLY A 128 7.91 9.28 -6.04
C GLY A 128 7.34 8.24 -5.10
N ILE A 129 7.95 7.06 -5.14
CA ILE A 129 7.56 5.91 -4.33
C ILE A 129 7.69 6.24 -2.83
N TYR A 130 8.81 6.82 -2.40
CA TYR A 130 9.04 7.14 -1.00
C TYR A 130 8.03 8.13 -0.42
N PHE A 131 7.87 9.30 -1.04
CA PHE A 131 6.98 10.34 -0.53
C PHE A 131 5.51 9.94 -0.61
N PHE A 132 5.15 9.11 -1.59
CA PHE A 132 3.82 8.52 -1.64
C PHE A 132 3.54 7.72 -0.36
N PHE A 133 4.39 6.75 -0.01
CA PHE A 133 4.19 5.96 1.21
C PHE A 133 4.32 6.80 2.49
N ALA A 134 5.25 7.76 2.52
CA ALA A 134 5.39 8.65 3.67
C ALA A 134 4.15 9.52 3.91
N LYS A 135 3.37 9.82 2.86
CA LYS A 135 2.12 10.58 2.96
C LYS A 135 0.92 9.72 3.31
N TYR A 136 0.74 8.57 2.65
CA TYR A 136 -0.48 7.77 2.75
C TYR A 136 -0.46 6.67 3.81
N LEU A 137 0.70 6.26 4.33
CA LEU A 137 0.71 5.31 5.44
C LEU A 137 0.12 5.96 6.69
N PHE A 138 -0.80 5.22 7.34
CA PHE A 138 -1.50 5.64 8.56
C PHE A 138 -2.36 6.90 8.43
N PRO A 139 -3.28 7.00 7.44
CA PRO A 139 -3.93 8.27 7.11
C PRO A 139 -4.73 8.87 8.27
N ALA A 140 -5.44 8.04 9.05
CA ALA A 140 -6.28 8.51 10.17
C ALA A 140 -5.50 8.79 11.48
N VAL A 141 -4.27 8.29 11.60
CA VAL A 141 -3.50 8.28 12.87
C VAL A 141 -2.07 8.79 12.73
N LYS A 142 -1.78 9.46 11.62
CA LYS A 142 -0.45 9.98 11.27
C LYS A 142 0.18 10.85 12.37
N ASP A 143 -0.61 11.68 13.02
CA ASP A 143 -0.13 12.60 14.08
C ASP A 143 0.05 11.93 15.45
N ILE A 144 -0.35 10.66 15.55
CA ILE A 144 -0.24 9.86 16.77
C ILE A 144 0.93 8.87 16.67
N VAL A 145 1.16 8.28 15.49
CA VAL A 145 2.26 7.34 15.28
C VAL A 145 3.61 8.09 15.29
N PRO A 146 4.62 7.62 16.07
CA PRO A 146 5.94 8.23 16.12
C PRO A 146 6.57 8.43 14.73
N ILE A 147 7.27 9.56 14.56
CA ILE A 147 7.82 9.97 13.26
C ILE A 147 8.86 8.96 12.73
N ASN A 148 9.71 8.41 13.61
CA ASN A 148 10.70 7.40 13.27
C ASN A 148 10.04 6.10 12.77
N VAL A 149 8.97 5.64 13.43
CA VAL A 149 8.18 4.48 13.00
C VAL A 149 7.54 4.71 11.63
N ARG A 150 6.96 5.89 11.39
CA ARG A 150 6.36 6.25 10.10
C ARG A 150 7.39 6.31 8.98
N LYS A 151 8.50 7.02 9.22
CA LYS A 151 9.63 7.12 8.27
C LYS A 151 10.18 5.73 7.94
N ALA A 152 10.48 4.91 8.95
CA ALA A 152 10.98 3.55 8.76
C ALA A 152 9.99 2.67 7.98
N SER A 153 8.68 2.79 8.24
CA SER A 153 7.66 2.01 7.53
C SER A 153 7.59 2.41 6.05
N ALA A 154 7.62 3.71 5.76
CA ALA A 154 7.64 4.21 4.40
C ALA A 154 8.92 3.80 3.65
N LEU A 155 10.09 3.92 4.30
CA LEU A 155 11.37 3.48 3.74
C LEU A 155 11.37 1.98 3.43
N HIS A 156 10.90 1.14 4.35
CA HIS A 156 10.84 -0.31 4.16
C HIS A 156 9.95 -0.71 3.00
N ILE A 157 8.71 -0.19 2.95
CA ILE A 157 7.78 -0.48 1.85
C ILE A 157 8.35 0.02 0.52
N SER A 158 8.96 1.20 0.50
CA SER A 158 9.57 1.75 -0.72
C SER A 158 10.73 0.89 -1.21
N ARG A 159 11.62 0.48 -0.29
CA ARG A 159 12.73 -0.43 -0.59
C ARG A 159 12.22 -1.74 -1.19
N ARG A 160 11.18 -2.32 -0.58
CA ARG A 160 10.54 -3.56 -1.05
C ARG A 160 9.93 -3.39 -2.44
N ALA A 161 9.13 -2.34 -2.64
CA ALA A 161 8.49 -2.04 -3.91
C ALA A 161 9.52 -1.82 -5.04
N ILE A 162 10.58 -1.07 -4.77
CA ILE A 162 11.67 -0.82 -5.72
C ILE A 162 12.40 -2.14 -6.02
N ARG A 163 12.76 -2.91 -5.01
CA ARG A 163 13.43 -4.20 -5.17
C ARG A 163 12.61 -5.19 -6.01
N ASP A 164 11.30 -5.21 -5.82
CA ASP A 164 10.41 -6.16 -6.51
C ASP A 164 10.07 -5.72 -7.95
N LYS A 165 9.90 -4.41 -8.20
CA LYS A 165 9.44 -3.89 -9.51
C LYS A 165 10.52 -3.26 -10.37
N LYS A 166 11.54 -2.64 -9.77
CA LYS A 166 12.64 -1.93 -10.44
C LYS A 166 13.99 -2.26 -9.78
N PRO A 167 14.45 -3.52 -9.82
CA PRO A 167 15.64 -3.95 -9.06
C PRO A 167 16.89 -3.10 -9.32
N PHE A 168 17.06 -2.60 -10.55
CA PHE A 168 18.19 -1.73 -10.95
C PHE A 168 18.26 -0.40 -10.17
N LEU A 169 17.16 0.04 -9.54
CA LEU A 169 17.10 1.25 -8.72
C LEU A 169 17.40 1.00 -7.23
N THR A 170 17.48 -0.26 -6.81
CA THR A 170 17.63 -0.62 -5.38
C THR A 170 18.86 0.01 -4.76
N GLN A 171 20.03 -0.14 -5.41
CA GLN A 171 21.27 0.43 -4.89
C GLN A 171 21.20 1.96 -4.79
N LYS A 172 20.60 2.62 -5.79
CA LYS A 172 20.43 4.08 -5.80
C LYS A 172 19.48 4.57 -4.71
N PHE A 173 18.44 3.80 -4.40
CA PHE A 173 17.56 4.06 -3.26
C PHE A 173 18.32 3.92 -1.92
N GLU A 174 19.08 2.82 -1.78
CA GLU A 174 19.80 2.49 -0.55
C GLU A 174 20.90 3.51 -0.22
N SER A 175 21.78 3.82 -1.18
CA SER A 175 22.85 4.82 -1.00
C SER A 175 22.35 6.28 -1.01
N GLY A 176 21.08 6.48 -1.37
CA GLY A 176 20.45 7.78 -1.48
C GLY A 176 19.54 8.08 -0.29
N ILE A 177 18.23 7.91 -0.49
CA ILE A 177 17.19 8.27 0.47
C ILE A 177 17.34 7.49 1.79
N LEU A 178 17.63 6.18 1.72
CA LEU A 178 17.72 5.34 2.90
C LEU A 178 18.91 5.72 3.78
N GLU A 179 20.12 5.78 3.21
CA GLU A 179 21.33 6.18 3.95
C GLU A 179 21.20 7.60 4.52
N ALA A 180 20.66 8.55 3.74
CA ALA A 180 20.42 9.91 4.23
C ALA A 180 19.44 9.93 5.41
N SER A 181 18.37 9.13 5.36
CA SER A 181 17.39 9.05 6.44
C SER A 181 17.99 8.43 7.70
N ILE A 182 18.85 7.39 7.56
CA ILE A 182 19.55 6.77 8.70
C ILE A 182 20.57 7.73 9.32
N LYS A 183 21.26 8.54 8.51
CA LYS A 183 22.16 9.59 9.02
C LYS A 183 21.41 10.68 9.79
N GLU A 184 20.21 11.03 9.36
CA GLU A 184 19.34 11.99 10.05
C GLU A 184 18.82 11.42 11.38
N ASP A 185 18.43 10.14 11.40
CA ASP A 185 17.89 9.46 12.57
C ASP A 185 18.33 7.99 12.63
N VAL A 186 19.34 7.71 13.46
CA VAL A 186 19.92 6.38 13.65
C VAL A 186 18.89 5.37 14.18
N SER A 187 17.81 5.82 14.84
CA SER A 187 16.77 4.92 15.36
C SER A 187 16.03 4.19 14.25
N ILE A 188 16.00 4.73 13.02
CA ILE A 188 15.40 4.11 11.84
C ILE A 188 16.03 2.75 11.56
N LEU A 189 17.36 2.61 11.70
CA LEU A 189 18.07 1.36 11.43
C LEU A 189 17.54 0.22 12.29
N GLY A 190 17.26 0.49 13.58
CA GLY A 190 16.72 -0.51 14.51
C GLY A 190 15.30 -1.00 14.16
N TYR A 191 14.57 -0.28 13.31
CA TYR A 191 13.29 -0.71 12.76
C TYR A 191 13.46 -1.45 11.43
N ILE A 192 14.26 -0.93 10.50
CA ILE A 192 14.41 -1.48 9.14
C ILE A 192 14.84 -2.94 9.18
N ASP A 193 15.86 -3.29 9.98
CA ASP A 193 16.35 -4.67 10.06
C ASP A 193 15.24 -5.62 10.54
N LYS A 194 14.49 -5.20 11.55
CA LYS A 194 13.39 -6.00 12.10
C LYS A 194 12.21 -6.09 11.13
N TYR A 195 11.93 -5.02 10.39
CA TYR A 195 10.88 -5.02 9.36
C TYR A 195 11.22 -6.01 8.26
N GLU A 196 12.47 -6.03 7.79
CA GLU A 196 12.92 -7.02 6.82
C GLU A 196 12.77 -8.46 7.33
N GLU A 197 13.12 -8.73 8.59
CA GLU A 197 12.93 -10.05 9.20
C GLU A 197 11.45 -10.50 9.22
N ILE A 198 10.53 -9.64 9.69
CA ILE A 198 9.12 -10.02 9.84
C ILE A 198 8.36 -9.99 8.50
N ASP A 199 8.77 -9.15 7.56
CA ASP A 199 8.21 -9.04 6.21
C ASP A 199 8.58 -10.24 5.34
N ALA A 200 9.77 -10.83 5.54
CA ALA A 200 10.17 -12.07 4.90
C ALA A 200 9.22 -13.25 5.21
N LYS A 201 8.39 -13.12 6.26
CA LYS A 201 7.37 -14.08 6.68
C LYS A 201 5.95 -13.49 6.66
N GLY A 202 5.73 -12.39 5.93
CA GLY A 202 4.40 -11.81 5.73
C GLY A 202 3.79 -11.06 6.92
N PHE A 203 4.49 -10.94 8.05
CA PHE A 203 3.91 -10.32 9.25
C PHE A 203 3.93 -8.78 9.22
N PHE A 204 4.82 -8.17 8.43
CA PHE A 204 4.95 -6.71 8.38
C PHE A 204 3.66 -6.04 7.89
N THR A 205 3.26 -6.28 6.65
CA THR A 205 1.96 -5.83 6.13
C THR A 205 0.82 -6.64 6.71
N GLY A 206 1.06 -7.91 7.06
CA GLY A 206 0.06 -8.79 7.66
C GLY A 206 -0.55 -8.28 8.95
N ALA A 207 0.23 -8.25 10.03
CA ALA A 207 -0.27 -7.90 11.36
C ALA A 207 0.34 -6.62 11.90
N PHE A 208 1.62 -6.37 11.64
CA PHE A 208 2.36 -5.32 12.34
C PHE A 208 1.83 -3.91 12.03
N LEU A 209 1.61 -3.56 10.75
CA LEU A 209 1.04 -2.25 10.39
C LEU A 209 -0.37 -2.05 10.96
N ARG A 210 -1.20 -3.09 10.98
CA ARG A 210 -2.55 -3.07 11.54
C ARG A 210 -2.52 -2.87 13.05
N GLU A 211 -1.59 -3.52 13.75
CA GLU A 211 -1.39 -3.30 15.19
C GLU A 211 -0.89 -1.89 15.49
N ILE A 212 0.04 -1.32 14.71
CA ILE A 212 0.44 0.09 14.89
C ILE A 212 -0.77 1.01 14.78
N HIS A 213 -1.60 0.80 13.76
CA HIS A 213 -2.80 1.60 13.55
C HIS A 213 -3.77 1.47 14.71
N GLU A 214 -4.05 0.25 15.16
CA GLU A 214 -4.97 -0.02 16.26
C GLU A 214 -4.47 0.58 17.58
N ILE A 215 -3.17 0.43 17.88
CA ILE A 215 -2.52 1.07 19.02
C ILE A 215 -2.73 2.59 18.97
N ALA A 216 -2.50 3.21 17.80
CA ALA A 216 -2.62 4.66 17.64
C ALA A 216 -4.07 5.13 17.77
N CYS A 217 -5.04 4.42 17.18
CA CYS A 217 -6.48 4.69 17.35
C CYS A 217 -6.87 4.69 18.83
N ARG A 218 -6.45 3.66 19.57
CA ARG A 218 -6.80 3.50 20.99
C ARG A 218 -6.07 4.49 21.91
N SER A 219 -4.93 5.02 21.48
CA SER A 219 -4.09 5.91 22.27
C SER A 219 -4.37 7.41 22.05
N LYS A 220 -5.10 7.78 20.98
CA LYS A 220 -5.26 9.17 20.50
C LYS A 220 -5.57 10.21 21.60
N PHE A 221 -6.41 9.84 22.58
CA PHE A 221 -6.86 10.71 23.67
C PHE A 221 -6.66 10.09 25.07
N LYS A 222 -5.62 9.26 25.23
CA LYS A 222 -5.35 8.56 26.49
C LYS A 222 -3.91 8.77 26.93
N GLU A 223 -3.63 8.57 28.22
CA GLU A 223 -2.24 8.58 28.77
C GLU A 223 -1.31 7.61 28.04
N LEU A 224 -1.89 6.55 27.47
CA LEU A 224 -1.19 5.56 26.66
C LEU A 224 -0.43 6.17 25.47
N ARG A 225 -0.83 7.36 24.99
CA ARG A 225 -0.13 8.12 23.95
C ARG A 225 1.35 8.34 24.28
N ASN A 226 1.67 8.57 25.56
CA ASN A 226 3.05 8.81 25.99
C ASN A 226 3.93 7.55 25.92
N LYS A 227 3.33 6.37 25.84
CA LYS A 227 4.02 5.07 25.77
C LYS A 227 3.81 4.36 24.42
N ILE A 228 3.32 5.08 23.41
CA ILE A 228 2.96 4.48 22.13
C ILE A 228 4.16 3.82 21.44
N GLU A 229 5.34 4.46 21.50
CA GLU A 229 6.53 3.92 20.88
C GLU A 229 7.02 2.65 21.58
N GLU A 230 6.95 2.60 22.92
CA GLU A 230 7.29 1.41 23.70
C GLU A 230 6.35 0.24 23.37
N GLU A 231 5.06 0.53 23.23
CA GLU A 231 4.05 -0.45 22.85
C GLU A 231 4.29 -1.00 21.43
N ILE A 232 4.58 -0.13 20.46
CA ILE A 232 4.94 -0.53 19.09
C ILE A 232 6.21 -1.40 19.09
N LYS A 233 7.25 -1.01 19.83
CA LYS A 233 8.49 -1.81 19.98
C LYS A 233 8.21 -3.17 20.61
N SER A 234 7.28 -3.24 21.56
CA SER A 234 6.86 -4.49 22.20
C SER A 234 6.12 -5.40 21.22
N VAL A 235 5.23 -4.86 20.36
CA VAL A 235 4.62 -5.62 19.27
C VAL A 235 5.67 -6.14 18.30
N LEU A 236 6.57 -5.26 17.83
CA LEU A 236 7.62 -5.63 16.88
C LEU A 236 8.52 -6.76 17.44
N LYS A 237 8.89 -6.66 18.73
CA LYS A 237 9.67 -7.68 19.42
C LYS A 237 8.94 -9.01 19.46
N HIS A 238 7.67 -9.01 19.88
CA HIS A 238 6.87 -10.24 19.95
C HIS A 238 6.71 -10.91 18.58
N ILE A 239 6.39 -10.15 17.53
CA ILE A 239 6.27 -10.67 16.16
C ILE A 239 7.61 -11.21 15.67
N GLY A 240 8.72 -10.49 15.90
CA GLY A 240 10.06 -10.95 15.52
C GLY A 240 10.45 -12.26 16.23
N GLU A 241 10.19 -12.36 17.53
CA GLU A 241 10.42 -13.58 18.30
C GLU A 241 9.53 -14.74 17.82
N PHE A 242 8.27 -14.47 17.51
CA PHE A 242 7.33 -15.45 16.95
C PHE A 242 7.82 -15.96 15.58
N ALA A 243 8.12 -15.05 14.64
CA ALA A 243 8.57 -15.36 13.30
C ALA A 243 9.87 -16.20 13.29
N LYS A 244 10.83 -15.88 14.18
CA LYS A 244 12.08 -16.63 14.32
C LYS A 244 11.88 -18.06 14.81
N ASN A 245 10.85 -18.30 15.62
CA ASN A 245 10.62 -19.58 16.27
C ASN A 245 9.44 -20.37 15.69
N ILE A 246 8.88 -19.97 14.56
CA ILE A 246 7.63 -20.53 14.01
C ILE A 246 7.67 -22.05 13.79
N TYR A 247 8.84 -22.60 13.50
CA TYR A 247 9.08 -24.03 13.29
C TYR A 247 9.53 -24.78 14.55
N ASN A 248 9.74 -24.06 15.65
CA ASN A 248 10.17 -24.66 16.89
C ASN A 248 8.97 -25.28 17.63
N ARG A 249 8.86 -26.60 17.55
CA ARG A 249 7.75 -27.39 18.15
C ARG A 249 7.71 -27.34 19.68
N THR A 250 8.76 -26.86 20.34
CA THR A 250 8.80 -26.69 21.81
C THR A 250 8.36 -25.30 22.24
N ASN A 251 7.85 -24.47 21.33
CA ASN A 251 7.43 -23.13 21.67
C ASN A 251 6.27 -23.14 22.67
N PRO A 252 6.40 -22.43 23.80
CA PRO A 252 5.32 -22.31 24.76
C PRO A 252 4.14 -21.52 24.17
N ASP A 253 2.92 -21.91 24.54
CA ASP A 253 1.66 -21.36 24.02
C ASP A 253 1.54 -19.83 24.14
N TRP A 254 2.20 -19.21 25.13
CA TRP A 254 2.18 -17.75 25.30
C TRP A 254 2.78 -17.00 24.10
N LYS A 255 3.66 -17.61 23.30
CA LYS A 255 4.25 -16.95 22.11
C LYS A 255 3.27 -16.77 20.96
N TRP A 256 2.12 -17.44 21.01
CA TRP A 256 1.09 -17.35 19.98
C TRP A 256 0.16 -16.15 20.19
N SER A 257 0.21 -15.52 21.35
CA SER A 257 -0.66 -14.40 21.70
C SER A 257 0.06 -13.34 22.51
N ARG A 258 -0.21 -12.08 22.21
CA ARG A 258 0.27 -10.94 22.98
C ARG A 258 -0.89 -10.24 23.68
N LYS A 259 -0.65 -9.79 24.90
CA LYS A 259 -1.49 -8.83 25.61
C LYS A 259 -0.65 -7.63 25.99
N GLY A 260 -0.95 -6.49 25.39
CA GLY A 260 -0.38 -5.20 25.76
C GLY A 260 -1.45 -4.26 26.34
N PRO A 261 -1.05 -3.06 26.77
CA PRO A 261 -1.98 -2.06 27.32
C PRO A 261 -2.95 -1.49 26.26
N ALA A 262 -2.54 -1.48 24.98
CA ALA A 262 -3.37 -0.98 23.89
C ALA A 262 -4.17 -2.09 23.22
N THR A 263 -3.49 -3.19 22.85
CA THR A 263 -4.07 -4.25 22.03
C THR A 263 -3.71 -5.63 22.58
N SER A 264 -4.61 -6.60 22.33
CA SER A 264 -4.31 -8.02 22.48
C SER A 264 -4.61 -8.75 21.20
N TYR A 265 -3.63 -9.50 20.70
CA TYR A 265 -3.77 -10.27 19.47
C TYR A 265 -3.19 -11.68 19.59
N ALA A 266 -3.62 -12.58 18.70
CA ALA A 266 -3.03 -13.90 18.52
C ALA A 266 -2.82 -14.26 17.05
N PHE A 267 -1.90 -15.18 16.80
CA PHE A 267 -1.65 -15.77 15.49
C PHE A 267 -2.21 -17.18 15.41
N LEU A 268 -2.82 -17.50 14.27
CA LEU A 268 -3.17 -18.87 13.90
C LEU A 268 -2.59 -19.16 12.53
N LEU A 269 -1.65 -20.11 12.46
CA LEU A 269 -1.03 -20.49 11.20
C LEU A 269 -1.79 -21.66 10.60
N VAL A 270 -2.30 -21.48 9.39
CA VAL A 270 -3.14 -22.46 8.72
C VAL A 270 -2.34 -23.12 7.61
N ALA A 271 -2.23 -24.44 7.74
CA ALA A 271 -1.72 -25.31 6.72
C ALA A 271 -2.48 -26.63 6.70
N GLN A 272 -2.84 -27.14 5.53
CA GLN A 272 -3.53 -28.39 5.34
C GLN A 272 -2.72 -29.55 5.96
N PRO A 273 -3.21 -30.15 7.06
CA PRO A 273 -2.61 -31.36 7.58
C PRO A 273 -2.96 -32.53 6.66
N PHE A 274 -2.07 -33.52 6.56
CA PHE A 274 -2.30 -34.72 5.75
C PHE A 274 -3.59 -35.48 6.14
N HIS A 275 -4.10 -35.34 7.38
CA HIS A 275 -5.24 -36.13 7.91
C HIS A 275 -6.14 -35.37 8.91
N GLY A 276 -6.23 -34.03 8.86
CA GLY A 276 -6.96 -33.23 9.86
C GLY A 276 -8.06 -32.34 9.28
N GLY A 277 -9.16 -32.19 10.04
CA GLY A 277 -10.23 -31.23 9.76
C GLY A 277 -9.90 -29.81 10.21
N THR A 278 -10.88 -28.91 10.13
CA THR A 278 -10.76 -27.52 10.59
C THR A 278 -10.90 -27.37 12.11
N ASP A 279 -11.43 -28.38 12.81
CA ASP A 279 -11.72 -28.33 14.25
C ASP A 279 -10.56 -27.91 15.15
N PRO A 280 -9.30 -28.37 14.96
CA PRO A 280 -8.18 -27.94 15.80
C PRO A 280 -7.95 -26.43 15.73
N TYR A 281 -8.12 -25.85 14.54
CA TYR A 281 -7.99 -24.40 14.30
C TYR A 281 -9.10 -23.63 15.02
N VAL A 282 -10.34 -24.08 14.86
CA VAL A 282 -11.51 -23.48 15.52
C VAL A 282 -11.39 -23.55 17.05
N ASN A 283 -10.93 -24.68 17.59
CA ASN A 283 -10.74 -24.85 19.03
C ASN A 283 -9.63 -23.93 19.57
N ARG A 284 -8.52 -23.78 18.84
CA ARG A 284 -7.46 -22.84 19.21
C ARG A 284 -7.93 -21.39 19.24
N ILE A 285 -8.79 -20.99 18.29
CA ILE A 285 -9.44 -19.68 18.31
C ILE A 285 -10.29 -19.50 19.58
N ARG A 286 -11.12 -20.48 19.93
CA ARG A 286 -11.95 -20.42 21.14
C ARG A 286 -11.08 -20.30 22.40
N GLU A 287 -9.94 -20.95 22.47
CA GLU A 287 -8.97 -20.82 23.57
C GLU A 287 -8.43 -19.38 23.67
N HIS A 288 -7.98 -18.80 22.56
CA HIS A 288 -7.52 -17.42 22.53
C HIS A 288 -8.60 -16.42 22.97
N LEU A 289 -9.85 -16.60 22.52
CA LEU A 289 -10.96 -15.77 22.96
C LEU A 289 -11.25 -15.90 24.46
N LYS A 290 -11.20 -17.12 25.02
CA LYS A 290 -11.33 -17.37 26.46
C LYS A 290 -10.19 -16.72 27.25
N GLN A 291 -8.99 -16.69 26.67
CA GLN A 291 -7.86 -15.96 27.23
C GLN A 291 -8.04 -14.44 27.12
N GLY A 292 -9.07 -13.92 26.45
CA GLY A 292 -9.30 -12.48 26.33
C GLY A 292 -8.49 -11.83 25.21
N VAL A 293 -8.05 -12.60 24.21
CA VAL A 293 -7.51 -12.05 22.97
C VAL A 293 -8.61 -11.32 22.21
N GLU A 294 -8.30 -10.12 21.71
CA GLU A 294 -9.26 -9.27 21.02
C GLU A 294 -9.14 -9.35 19.51
N ARG A 295 -7.94 -9.63 18.98
CA ARG A 295 -7.67 -9.64 17.54
C ARG A 295 -6.99 -10.96 17.17
N ILE A 296 -7.42 -11.60 16.10
CA ILE A 296 -6.83 -12.88 15.69
C ILE A 296 -6.48 -12.82 14.21
N TYR A 297 -5.20 -13.04 13.93
CA TYR A 297 -4.64 -13.09 12.59
C TYR A 297 -4.51 -14.55 12.16
N ILE A 298 -5.37 -14.98 11.24
CA ILE A 298 -5.30 -16.29 10.61
C ILE A 298 -4.43 -16.16 9.36
N MET A 299 -3.22 -16.72 9.39
CA MET A 299 -2.26 -16.64 8.30
C MET A 299 -2.18 -17.99 7.59
N GLY A 300 -2.61 -18.01 6.34
CA GLY A 300 -2.65 -19.19 5.48
C GLY A 300 -1.66 -19.12 4.34
N VAL A 301 -1.30 -20.30 3.83
CA VAL A 301 -0.49 -20.44 2.62
C VAL A 301 -1.39 -20.53 1.39
N ASN A 302 -1.03 -19.85 0.29
CA ASN A 302 -1.90 -19.79 -0.88
C ASN A 302 -1.96 -21.11 -1.67
N GLN A 303 -0.94 -21.96 -1.58
CA GLN A 303 -0.98 -23.31 -2.17
C GLN A 303 -2.11 -24.15 -1.56
N GLU A 304 -2.57 -23.79 -0.36
CA GLU A 304 -3.62 -24.48 0.38
C GLU A 304 -4.86 -23.57 0.56
N LYS A 305 -5.07 -22.62 -0.37
CA LYS A 305 -6.15 -21.61 -0.35
C LYS A 305 -7.52 -22.21 -0.05
N GLY A 306 -7.85 -23.37 -0.62
CA GLY A 306 -9.11 -24.07 -0.37
C GLY A 306 -9.29 -24.52 1.08
N PHE A 307 -8.22 -24.99 1.74
CA PHE A 307 -8.26 -25.33 3.16
C PHE A 307 -8.33 -24.08 4.04
N VAL A 308 -7.57 -23.03 3.70
CA VAL A 308 -7.62 -21.73 4.39
C VAL A 308 -9.05 -21.16 4.33
N LYS A 309 -9.72 -21.20 3.17
CA LYS A 309 -11.13 -20.79 3.02
C LYS A 309 -12.03 -21.52 4.01
N ARG A 310 -11.89 -22.85 4.13
CA ARG A 310 -12.69 -23.66 5.07
C ARG A 310 -12.44 -23.25 6.52
N VAL A 311 -11.19 -23.09 6.94
CA VAL A 311 -10.85 -22.66 8.30
C VAL A 311 -11.44 -21.28 8.61
N VAL A 312 -11.26 -20.30 7.72
CA VAL A 312 -11.82 -18.94 7.90
C VAL A 312 -13.36 -18.99 7.97
N SER A 313 -13.99 -19.83 7.15
CA SER A 313 -15.46 -20.02 7.15
C SER A 313 -15.99 -20.70 8.41
N ASP A 314 -15.22 -21.62 9.01
CA ASP A 314 -15.63 -22.26 10.25
C ASP A 314 -15.39 -21.37 11.47
N VAL A 315 -14.33 -20.55 11.44
CA VAL A 315 -14.07 -19.54 12.48
C VAL A 315 -15.10 -18.42 12.45
N SER A 316 -15.60 -18.00 11.28
CA SER A 316 -16.64 -16.97 11.19
C SER A 316 -17.98 -17.39 11.80
N LYS A 317 -18.21 -18.70 11.99
CA LYS A 317 -19.40 -19.23 12.69
C LYS A 317 -19.31 -19.12 14.22
N ILE A 318 -18.16 -18.72 14.78
CA ILE A 318 -17.99 -18.52 16.22
C ILE A 318 -18.71 -17.22 16.64
N PRO A 319 -19.72 -17.26 17.53
CA PRO A 319 -20.53 -16.08 17.86
C PRO A 319 -19.76 -14.90 18.48
N GLN A 320 -18.62 -15.19 19.12
CA GLN A 320 -17.76 -14.20 19.78
C GLN A 320 -16.69 -13.60 18.85
N CYS A 321 -16.69 -13.96 17.57
CA CYS A 321 -15.77 -13.46 16.57
C CYS A 321 -16.49 -12.77 15.42
N ARG A 322 -15.91 -11.67 14.97
CA ARG A 322 -16.33 -10.94 13.79
C ARG A 322 -15.20 -10.92 12.78
N LEU A 323 -15.48 -11.31 11.53
CA LEU A 323 -14.54 -11.18 10.43
C LEU A 323 -14.43 -9.71 10.01
N VAL A 324 -13.26 -9.11 10.22
CA VAL A 324 -13.00 -7.72 9.84
C VAL A 324 -12.69 -7.65 8.36
N GLU A 325 -11.70 -8.43 7.91
CA GLU A 325 -11.18 -8.42 6.55
C GLU A 325 -10.46 -9.74 6.22
N VAL A 326 -10.39 -10.05 4.92
CA VAL A 326 -9.51 -11.06 4.33
C VAL A 326 -8.70 -10.35 3.24
N PHE A 327 -7.39 -10.57 3.22
CA PHE A 327 -6.47 -9.79 2.39
C PHE A 327 -5.22 -10.61 2.02
N ASP A 328 -4.54 -10.15 0.97
CA ASP A 328 -3.33 -10.79 0.46
C ASP A 328 -2.10 -10.38 1.27
N LEU A 329 -1.07 -11.21 1.23
CA LEU A 329 0.26 -10.88 1.75
C LEU A 329 1.28 -11.01 0.63
N ASN A 330 2.33 -10.18 0.60
CA ASN A 330 3.46 -10.39 -0.31
C ASN A 330 4.04 -11.80 -0.13
N ARG A 331 4.17 -12.23 1.14
CA ARG A 331 4.65 -13.56 1.52
C ARG A 331 3.76 -14.21 2.57
N ASP A 332 3.69 -15.53 2.57
CA ASP A 332 3.12 -16.27 3.67
C ASP A 332 4.11 -16.42 4.85
N TYR A 333 3.66 -17.07 5.91
CA TYR A 333 4.47 -17.33 7.10
C TYR A 333 5.59 -18.36 6.86
N ARG A 334 5.58 -19.08 5.73
CA ARG A 334 6.67 -19.96 5.30
C ARG A 334 7.76 -19.19 4.56
N GLY A 335 7.40 -18.05 3.97
CA GLY A 335 8.23 -17.16 3.16
C GLY A 335 7.96 -17.27 1.67
N ASP A 336 6.98 -18.08 1.27
CA ASP A 336 6.54 -18.23 -0.12
C ASP A 336 5.72 -17.03 -0.54
N ARG A 337 5.72 -16.69 -1.84
CA ARG A 337 4.99 -15.53 -2.36
C ARG A 337 3.48 -15.73 -2.31
N LYS A 338 2.76 -14.61 -2.21
CA LYS A 338 1.28 -14.54 -2.16
C LYS A 338 0.73 -15.31 -0.96
N GLY A 339 0.88 -14.78 0.25
CA GLY A 339 0.21 -15.34 1.42
C GLY A 339 -1.24 -14.87 1.55
N ILE A 340 -2.01 -15.48 2.45
CA ILE A 340 -3.39 -15.08 2.75
C ILE A 340 -3.48 -14.77 4.23
N CYS A 341 -4.15 -13.68 4.59
CA CYS A 341 -4.47 -13.37 5.97
C CYS A 341 -5.95 -13.06 6.14
N ALA A 342 -6.54 -13.54 7.23
CA ALA A 342 -7.86 -13.10 7.70
C ALA A 342 -7.73 -12.52 9.10
N LEU A 343 -8.31 -11.34 9.30
CA LEU A 343 -8.36 -10.66 10.58
C LEU A 343 -9.74 -10.84 11.21
N PHE A 344 -9.76 -11.41 12.40
CA PHE A 344 -10.93 -11.47 13.25
C PHE A 344 -10.78 -10.56 14.46
N GLU A 345 -11.89 -10.00 14.91
CA GLU A 345 -11.99 -9.25 16.15
C GLU A 345 -12.98 -9.92 17.09
N LYS A 346 -12.74 -9.80 18.40
CA LYS A 346 -13.71 -10.17 19.42
C LYS A 346 -14.90 -9.22 19.32
N GLY A 347 -16.07 -9.78 19.06
CA GLY A 347 -17.29 -9.02 18.83
C GLY A 347 -18.45 -9.93 18.46
N THR A 348 -19.64 -9.36 18.35
CA THR A 348 -20.82 -10.10 17.89
C THR A 348 -20.78 -10.30 16.38
N PHE A 349 -21.24 -11.46 15.92
CA PHE A 349 -21.39 -11.79 14.51
C PHE A 349 -22.21 -10.72 13.76
N GLU A 350 -21.64 -10.15 12.71
CA GLU A 350 -22.32 -9.31 11.72
C GLU A 350 -22.46 -10.15 10.44
N GLY A 351 -23.67 -10.22 9.86
CA GLY A 351 -24.03 -11.09 8.73
C GLY A 351 -23.31 -10.83 7.39
N GLU A 352 -22.15 -10.16 7.41
CA GLU A 352 -21.34 -9.83 6.23
C GLU A 352 -20.16 -10.77 6.01
N ALA A 353 -19.89 -11.69 6.94
CA ALA A 353 -18.70 -12.53 6.89
C ALA A 353 -18.64 -13.43 5.64
N GLU A 354 -19.76 -14.03 5.25
CA GLU A 354 -19.85 -14.92 4.09
C GLU A 354 -19.52 -14.18 2.79
N ASN A 355 -20.13 -13.01 2.58
CA ASN A 355 -19.85 -12.17 1.41
C ASN A 355 -18.37 -11.76 1.33
N LYS A 356 -17.73 -11.41 2.46
CA LYS A 356 -16.29 -11.07 2.50
C LYS A 356 -15.41 -12.26 2.15
N ILE A 357 -15.77 -13.46 2.59
CA ILE A 357 -15.03 -14.69 2.28
C ILE A 357 -15.20 -15.03 0.80
N GLU A 358 -16.44 -15.09 0.29
CA GLU A 358 -16.69 -15.43 -1.11
C GLU A 358 -16.04 -14.43 -2.05
N SER A 359 -16.23 -13.12 -1.79
CA SER A 359 -15.61 -12.08 -2.63
C SER A 359 -14.08 -12.12 -2.62
N PHE A 360 -13.40 -12.59 -1.58
CA PHE A 360 -11.95 -12.74 -1.61
C PHE A 360 -11.50 -14.05 -2.27
N PHE A 361 -12.12 -15.17 -1.87
CA PHE A 361 -11.66 -16.48 -2.30
C PHE A 361 -12.12 -16.85 -3.72
N ASP A 362 -13.28 -16.36 -4.16
CA ASP A 362 -13.93 -16.72 -5.41
C ASP A 362 -13.75 -15.67 -6.53
N ASN A 363 -13.36 -14.43 -6.19
CA ASN A 363 -12.82 -13.49 -7.18
C ASN A 363 -11.38 -13.86 -7.56
N VAL A 364 -11.24 -14.99 -8.24
CA VAL A 364 -10.03 -15.29 -9.00
C VAL A 364 -10.20 -14.61 -10.36
N PRO A 365 -9.36 -13.63 -10.74
CA PRO A 365 -9.28 -13.27 -12.15
C PRO A 365 -8.94 -14.56 -12.88
N LYS A 366 -9.77 -14.99 -13.83
CA LYS A 366 -9.39 -16.05 -14.75
C LYS A 366 -8.07 -15.60 -15.40
N GLU A 367 -6.94 -16.10 -14.94
CA GLU A 367 -5.67 -15.90 -15.62
C GLU A 367 -5.77 -16.68 -16.94
N GLY A 368 -6.11 -15.98 -18.03
CA GLY A 368 -6.06 -16.52 -19.39
C GLY A 368 -7.35 -16.46 -20.23
N GLU A 369 -7.96 -15.29 -20.38
CA GLU A 369 -8.77 -14.95 -21.58
C GLU A 369 -8.21 -13.68 -22.25
#